data_AF-A0A3R6QIA6-F1
#
_entry.id   AF-A0A3R6QIA6-F1
#
_cell.length_a   1.000
_cell.length_b   1.000
_cell.length_c   1.000
_cell.angle_alpha   90.00
_cell.angle_beta   90.00
_cell.angle_gamma   90.00
#
_symmetry.space_group_name_H-M   'P 1'
#
loop_
_entity.id
_entity.type
_entity.pdbx_description
1 polymer ?
#
loop_
_entity_poly.entity_id
_entity_poly.type
_entity_poly.pdbx_seq_one_letter_code
_entity_poly.pdbx_strand_id
1 'polypeptide(L)'
;MKKIIMKVGLIIMALTTMVTMSACSKINNDTANDVCSALSEKYGESFVAVKIGDRFNTDSAKLYVHPADNEDILFTARINKDTGAVEDNYIEEKVNYQVEDTLKNAFELNGISAASRCMVVTRDTLSVETEEYTPQTFSEKYGFTHYTVYLVLKDGTYTAHDVLNAVKFANDTIGVKLVIAGYVFEDDGYSKCVSEIQSTPDISITMIEAISPISSFDVNVEQGMCSITEDELSEKLGRS
;
A
#
# COMPACT_ATOMS: atom_id res chain seq x y z
N MET A 1 42.08 26.00 -3.06
CA MET A 1 40.76 26.42 -2.52
C MET A 1 39.74 26.37 -3.64
N LYS A 2 39.02 25.25 -3.78
CA LYS A 2 37.89 25.13 -4.73
C LYS A 2 36.60 25.31 -3.94
N LYS A 3 35.79 26.28 -4.35
CA LYS A 3 34.49 26.62 -3.75
C LYS A 3 33.50 25.51 -4.07
N ILE A 4 32.94 24.89 -3.04
CA ILE A 4 31.78 24.01 -3.16
C ILE A 4 30.55 24.91 -3.17
N ILE A 5 29.86 24.96 -4.30
CA ILE A 5 28.57 25.65 -4.43
C ILE A 5 27.50 24.64 -3.98
N MET A 6 26.98 24.81 -2.76
CA MET A 6 25.75 24.14 -2.32
C MET A 6 24.59 24.73 -3.13
N LYS A 7 23.91 23.90 -3.93
CA LYS A 7 22.63 24.27 -4.52
C LYS A 7 21.57 24.21 -3.42
N VAL A 8 21.19 25.37 -2.90
CA VAL A 8 19.99 25.54 -2.07
C VAL A 8 18.79 25.43 -3.00
N GLY A 9 18.13 24.26 -2.99
CA GLY A 9 16.85 24.07 -3.66
C GLY A 9 15.78 24.86 -2.90
N LEU A 10 15.17 25.83 -3.55
CA LEU A 10 14.02 26.57 -3.05
C LEU A 10 12.81 25.62 -3.01
N ILE A 11 12.47 25.09 -1.83
CA ILE A 11 11.21 24.37 -1.61
C ILE A 11 10.10 25.43 -1.54
N ILE A 12 9.33 25.55 -2.62
CA ILE A 12 8.12 26.38 -2.64
C ILE A 12 7.04 25.60 -1.88
N MET A 13 6.84 25.96 -0.62
CA MET A 13 5.79 25.40 0.23
C MET A 13 4.44 25.95 -0.27
N ALA A 14 3.79 25.21 -1.17
CA ALA A 14 2.44 25.52 -1.63
C ALA A 14 1.45 25.14 -0.52
N LEU A 15 1.12 26.11 0.34
CA LEU A 15 -0.05 26.03 1.22
C LEU A 15 -1.32 26.01 0.35
N THR A 16 -1.75 24.82 -0.08
CA THR A 16 -3.09 24.62 -0.63
C THR A 16 -4.07 24.54 0.53
N THR A 17 -4.91 25.57 0.61
CA THR A 17 -5.95 25.73 1.62
C THR A 17 -6.98 24.61 1.54
N MET A 18 -6.99 23.68 2.50
CA MET A 18 -8.16 22.84 2.76
C MET A 18 -9.09 23.51 3.77
N VAL A 19 -10.23 23.98 3.27
CA VAL A 19 -11.46 24.25 4.04
C VAL A 19 -12.32 22.97 3.86
N THR A 20 -13.02 22.36 4.81
CA THR A 20 -13.75 22.80 6.01
C THR A 20 -13.91 21.59 6.93
N MET A 21 -13.60 21.70 8.23
CA MET A 21 -14.24 20.85 9.24
C MET A 21 -14.56 21.66 10.51
N SER A 22 -15.85 21.65 10.85
CA SER A 22 -16.50 22.38 11.92
C SER A 22 -15.89 22.12 13.30
N ALA A 23 -15.31 23.16 13.89
CA ALA A 23 -15.21 23.57 15.30
C ALA A 23 -14.92 22.57 16.46
N CYS A 24 -14.81 21.25 16.26
CA CYS A 24 -14.14 20.29 17.17
C CYS A 24 -12.72 19.95 16.69
N SER A 25 -12.22 20.71 15.71
CA SER A 25 -11.17 20.34 14.76
C SER A 25 -9.81 21.01 14.96
N LYS A 26 -9.62 21.92 15.92
CA LYS A 26 -8.37 22.70 16.01
C LYS A 26 -7.15 21.84 16.37
N ILE A 27 -7.23 21.06 17.46
CA ILE A 27 -6.14 20.13 17.86
C ILE A 27 -5.86 19.09 16.76
N ASN A 28 -6.92 18.69 16.03
CA ASN A 28 -6.82 17.73 14.94
C ASN A 28 -6.08 18.33 13.73
N ASN A 29 -6.36 19.59 13.40
CA ASN A 29 -5.69 20.30 12.32
C ASN A 29 -4.24 20.63 12.69
N ASP A 30 -3.98 21.02 13.94
CA ASP A 30 -2.61 21.33 14.40
C ASP A 30 -1.73 20.06 14.35
N THR A 31 -2.22 18.93 14.84
CA THR A 31 -1.48 17.65 14.81
C THR A 31 -1.26 17.15 13.37
N ALA A 32 -2.25 17.30 12.49
CA ALA A 32 -2.13 16.94 11.09
C ALA A 32 -1.07 17.80 10.37
N ASN A 33 -1.11 19.12 10.60
CA ASN A 33 -0.14 20.06 10.03
C ASN A 33 1.28 19.77 10.53
N ASP A 34 1.46 19.48 11.83
CA ASP A 34 2.75 19.15 12.41
C ASP A 34 3.34 17.88 11.79
N VAL A 35 2.53 16.83 11.64
CA VAL A 35 2.96 15.58 10.99
C VAL A 35 3.31 15.81 9.53
N CYS A 36 2.46 16.47 8.74
CA CYS A 36 2.73 16.75 7.33
C CYS A 36 4.00 17.61 7.16
N SER A 37 4.20 18.61 8.03
CA SER A 37 5.41 19.46 7.99
C SER A 37 6.68 18.67 8.28
N ALA A 38 6.65 17.82 9.31
CA ALA A 38 7.79 16.98 9.68
C ALA A 38 8.10 15.92 8.61
N LEU A 39 7.08 15.32 7.99
CA LEU A 39 7.25 14.42 6.84
C LEU A 39 7.85 15.17 5.64
N SER A 40 7.37 16.38 5.35
CA SER A 40 7.91 17.21 4.28
C SER A 40 9.36 17.60 4.52
N GLU A 41 9.76 17.88 5.76
CA GLU A 41 11.16 18.11 6.12
C GLU A 41 12.00 16.83 5.95
N LYS A 42 11.46 15.68 6.35
CA LYS A 42 12.14 14.38 6.30
C LYS A 42 12.36 13.87 4.87
N TYR A 43 11.37 14.00 3.99
CA TYR A 43 11.38 13.39 2.65
C TYR A 43 11.54 14.40 1.51
N GLY A 44 11.35 15.70 1.75
CA GLY A 44 11.38 16.72 0.70
C GLY A 44 10.17 16.71 -0.23
N GLU A 45 9.09 16.03 0.16
CA GLU A 45 7.83 15.87 -0.58
C GLU A 45 6.67 16.58 0.15
N SER A 46 5.53 16.78 -0.51
CA SER A 46 4.33 17.33 0.12
C SER A 46 3.37 16.22 0.51
N PHE A 47 2.78 16.32 1.70
CA PHE A 47 1.90 15.27 2.25
C PHE A 47 0.54 15.82 2.67
N VAL A 48 -0.48 14.96 2.59
CA VAL A 48 -1.86 15.26 2.94
C VAL A 48 -2.35 14.25 3.97
N ALA A 49 -2.80 14.73 5.13
CA ALA A 49 -3.45 13.91 6.13
C ALA A 49 -4.96 13.78 5.82
N VAL A 50 -5.45 12.56 5.70
CA VAL A 50 -6.85 12.26 5.30
C VAL A 50 -7.72 11.98 6.51
N LYS A 51 -7.18 11.26 7.50
CA LYS A 51 -7.95 10.75 8.62
C LYS A 51 -7.09 10.63 9.87
N ILE A 52 -7.72 10.83 11.03
CA ILE A 52 -7.15 10.39 12.31
C ILE A 52 -7.61 8.94 12.54
N GLY A 53 -6.65 8.02 12.57
CA GLY A 53 -6.84 6.64 13.00
C GLY A 53 -6.93 6.54 14.53
N ASP A 54 -6.27 5.53 15.10
CA ASP A 54 -6.35 5.28 16.54
C ASP A 54 -5.67 6.39 17.37
N ARG A 55 -6.33 6.79 18.46
CA ARG A 55 -5.75 7.62 19.51
C ARG A 55 -5.23 6.74 20.63
N PHE A 56 -3.93 6.78 20.85
CA PHE A 56 -3.31 6.08 21.98
C PHE A 56 -3.47 6.87 23.28
N ASN A 57 -3.50 8.20 23.21
CA ASN A 57 -3.78 9.11 24.32
C ASN A 57 -4.28 10.48 23.79
N THR A 58 -4.42 11.47 24.68
CA THR A 58 -4.83 12.83 24.32
C THR A 58 -3.84 13.54 23.38
N ASP A 59 -2.58 13.10 23.37
CA ASP A 59 -1.46 13.87 22.82
C ASP A 59 -0.82 13.25 21.59
N SER A 60 -1.19 12.01 21.24
CA SER A 60 -0.64 11.31 20.08
C SER A 60 -1.70 10.48 19.38
N ALA A 61 -1.86 10.74 18.09
CA ALA A 61 -2.82 10.09 17.22
C ALA A 61 -2.09 9.53 16.00
N LYS A 62 -2.46 8.30 15.59
CA LYS A 62 -2.05 7.73 14.30
C LYS A 62 -2.81 8.50 13.21
N LEU A 63 -2.11 9.05 12.23
CA LEU A 63 -2.71 9.69 11.07
C LEU A 63 -2.57 8.79 9.86
N TYR A 64 -3.57 8.83 8.98
CA TYR A 64 -3.48 8.28 7.63
C TYR A 64 -3.11 9.42 6.68
N VAL A 65 -2.04 9.21 5.93
CA VAL A 65 -1.37 10.24 5.13
C VAL A 65 -1.05 9.66 3.76
N HIS A 66 -1.09 10.49 2.73
CA HIS A 66 -0.54 10.15 1.41
C HIS A 66 0.34 11.31 0.89
N PRO A 67 1.28 11.05 -0.03
CA PRO A 67 1.95 12.12 -0.75
C PRO A 67 0.95 12.84 -1.68
N ALA A 68 1.13 14.14 -1.84
CA ALA A 68 0.17 14.99 -2.57
C ALA A 68 0.10 14.68 -4.07
N ASP A 69 1.12 14.02 -4.63
CA ASP A 69 1.20 13.62 -6.03
C ASP A 69 0.74 12.17 -6.29
N ASN A 70 0.50 11.38 -5.25
CA ASN A 70 0.00 10.02 -5.37
C ASN A 70 -0.86 9.61 -4.16
N GLU A 71 -2.19 9.69 -4.32
CA GLU A 71 -3.15 9.35 -3.27
C GLU A 71 -3.23 7.84 -2.98
N ASP A 72 -2.74 6.99 -3.90
CA ASP A 72 -2.78 5.53 -3.74
C ASP A 72 -1.71 5.02 -2.75
N ILE A 73 -0.68 5.81 -2.45
CA ILE A 73 0.31 5.51 -1.40
C ILE A 73 -0.22 6.01 -0.06
N LEU A 74 -1.15 5.24 0.53
CA LEU A 74 -1.70 5.52 1.85
C LEU A 74 -0.86 4.85 2.94
N PHE A 75 -0.33 5.64 3.87
CA PHE A 75 0.51 5.17 4.95
C PHE A 75 0.12 5.78 6.28
N THR A 76 0.77 5.34 7.35
CA THR A 76 0.50 5.83 8.69
C THR A 76 1.68 6.62 9.24
N ALA A 77 1.37 7.70 9.95
CA ALA A 77 2.37 8.54 10.59
C ALA A 77 1.92 9.01 11.96
N ARG A 78 2.89 9.24 12.85
CA ARG A 78 2.68 9.72 14.20
C ARG A 78 3.83 10.61 14.61
N ILE A 79 3.52 11.80 15.14
CA ILE A 79 4.52 12.68 15.73
C ILE A 79 4.73 12.34 17.21
N ASN A 80 5.99 12.28 17.62
CA ASN A 80 6.40 12.36 19.01
C ASN A 80 6.49 13.84 19.40
N LYS A 81 5.56 14.34 20.21
CA LYS A 81 5.49 15.76 20.58
C LYS A 81 6.66 16.24 21.44
N ASP A 82 7.34 15.34 22.15
CA ASP A 82 8.48 15.71 22.99
C ASP A 82 9.73 15.96 22.15
N THR A 83 9.89 15.23 21.04
CA THR A 83 11.09 15.30 20.18
C THR A 83 10.84 15.99 18.83
N GLY A 84 9.58 16.14 18.42
CA GLY A 84 9.18 16.56 17.08
C GLY A 84 9.42 15.49 15.99
N ALA A 85 9.96 14.33 16.34
CA ALA A 85 10.24 13.26 15.38
C ALA A 85 8.94 12.58 14.92
N VAL A 86 8.88 12.22 13.64
CA VAL A 86 7.77 11.43 13.08
C VAL A 86 8.19 9.97 12.90
N GLU A 87 7.40 9.09 13.49
CA GLU A 87 7.37 7.65 13.23
C GLU A 87 6.36 7.40 12.10
N ASP A 88 6.80 6.77 11.03
CA ASP A 88 5.98 6.49 9.85
C ASP A 88 6.46 5.22 9.13
N ASN A 89 5.63 4.69 8.24
CA ASN A 89 5.96 3.59 7.34
C ASN A 89 5.99 4.01 5.85
N TYR A 90 6.28 5.26 5.53
CA TYR A 90 6.16 5.80 4.16
C TYR A 90 6.99 5.03 3.13
N ILE A 91 8.27 4.77 3.43
CA ILE A 91 9.16 4.11 2.48
C ILE A 91 8.75 2.65 2.25
N GLU A 92 8.28 1.96 3.29
CA GLU A 92 7.71 0.62 3.17
C GLU A 92 6.48 0.65 2.25
N GLU A 93 5.54 1.56 2.48
CA GLU A 93 4.34 1.67 1.65
C GLU A 93 4.63 2.09 0.21
N LYS A 94 5.65 2.91 -0.02
CA LYS A 94 6.12 3.25 -1.37
C LYS A 94 6.62 2.02 -2.13
N VAL A 95 7.24 1.06 -1.43
CA VAL A 95 7.68 -0.22 -2.03
C VAL A 95 6.51 -1.19 -2.19
N ASN A 96 5.61 -1.28 -1.19
CA ASN A 96 4.40 -2.09 -1.28
C ASN A 96 3.53 -1.65 -2.47
N TYR A 97 3.38 -0.34 -2.67
CA TYR A 97 2.66 0.21 -3.82
C TYR A 97 3.29 -0.18 -5.16
N GLN A 98 4.62 -0.27 -5.27
CA GLN A 98 5.27 -0.77 -6.50
C GLN A 98 4.86 -2.22 -6.80
N VAL A 99 4.70 -3.06 -5.78
CA VAL A 99 4.19 -4.44 -5.91
C VAL A 99 2.72 -4.44 -6.33
N GLU A 100 1.90 -3.61 -5.68
CA GLU A 100 0.47 -3.47 -5.98
C GLU A 100 0.22 -2.99 -7.41
N ASP A 101 0.91 -1.93 -7.85
CA ASP A 101 0.81 -1.38 -9.20
C ASP A 101 1.30 -2.37 -10.27
N THR A 102 2.39 -3.10 -9.99
CA THR A 102 2.86 -4.16 -10.90
C THR A 102 1.83 -5.27 -11.07
N LEU A 103 1.18 -5.70 -9.98
CA LEU A 103 0.09 -6.67 -10.05
C LEU A 103 -1.10 -6.11 -10.83
N LYS A 104 -1.57 -4.91 -10.48
CA LYS A 104 -2.69 -4.25 -11.18
C LYS A 104 -2.45 -4.21 -12.69
N ASN A 105 -1.28 -3.72 -13.11
CA ASN A 105 -0.90 -3.67 -14.53
C ASN A 105 -0.88 -5.07 -15.17
N ALA A 106 -0.35 -6.08 -14.49
CA ALA A 106 -0.34 -7.46 -14.99
C ALA A 106 -1.76 -8.04 -15.20
N PHE A 107 -2.68 -7.75 -14.28
CA PHE A 107 -4.08 -8.19 -14.39
C PHE A 107 -4.84 -7.41 -15.47
N GLU A 108 -4.62 -6.10 -15.59
CA GLU A 108 -5.22 -5.27 -16.65
C GLU A 108 -4.82 -5.72 -18.05
N LEU A 109 -3.56 -6.15 -18.25
CA LEU A 109 -3.09 -6.74 -19.51
C LEU A 109 -3.85 -8.02 -19.91
N ASN A 110 -4.44 -8.72 -18.92
CA ASN A 110 -5.26 -9.90 -19.12
C ASN A 110 -6.77 -9.58 -19.08
N GLY A 111 -7.15 -8.30 -19.09
CA GLY A 111 -8.55 -7.86 -19.08
C GLY A 111 -9.26 -8.07 -17.74
N ILE A 112 -8.52 -8.16 -16.64
CA ILE A 112 -9.05 -8.41 -15.30
C ILE A 112 -8.94 -7.13 -14.47
N SER A 113 -10.06 -6.64 -13.94
CA SER A 113 -10.02 -5.55 -12.95
C SER A 113 -9.56 -6.10 -11.60
N ALA A 114 -8.41 -5.63 -11.15
CA ALA A 114 -7.77 -6.05 -9.91
C ALA A 114 -7.44 -4.85 -9.03
N ALA A 115 -7.48 -5.06 -7.72
CA ALA A 115 -6.89 -4.20 -6.71
C ALA A 115 -6.17 -5.07 -5.70
N SER A 116 -5.19 -4.52 -5.00
CA SER A 116 -4.45 -5.27 -3.99
C SER A 116 -4.01 -4.39 -2.84
N ARG A 117 -3.77 -5.04 -1.70
CA ARG A 117 -3.01 -4.49 -0.58
C ARG A 117 -1.83 -5.41 -0.33
N CYS A 118 -0.63 -4.85 -0.37
CA CYS A 118 0.62 -5.53 -0.12
C CYS A 118 1.12 -5.17 1.29
N MET A 119 1.78 -6.12 1.94
CA MET A 119 2.43 -5.89 3.23
C MET A 119 3.66 -6.79 3.38
N VAL A 120 4.59 -6.32 4.20
CA VAL A 120 5.75 -7.10 4.64
C VAL A 120 5.48 -7.63 6.05
N VAL A 121 5.49 -8.95 6.20
CA VAL A 121 5.33 -9.59 7.51
C VAL A 121 6.70 -9.96 8.06
N THR A 122 7.21 -9.12 8.96
CA THR A 122 8.46 -9.37 9.70
C THR A 122 8.18 -9.65 11.17
N ARG A 123 9.15 -10.28 11.85
CA ARG A 123 9.07 -10.55 13.29
C ARG A 123 9.08 -9.26 14.12
N ASP A 124 9.91 -8.30 13.69
CA ASP A 124 10.12 -7.01 14.34
C ASP A 124 9.77 -5.90 13.34
N THR A 125 9.31 -4.74 13.84
CA THR A 125 9.07 -3.56 13.01
C THR A 125 10.35 -3.14 12.30
N LEU A 126 10.25 -2.86 11.00
CA LEU A 126 11.39 -2.42 10.21
C LEU A 126 11.74 -0.97 10.54
N SER A 127 13.02 -0.73 10.84
CA SER A 127 13.57 0.64 10.91
C SER A 127 14.06 1.04 9.52
N VAL A 128 13.15 1.57 8.71
CA VAL A 128 13.41 1.83 7.30
C VAL A 128 14.15 3.15 7.07
N GLU A 129 15.22 3.11 6.27
CA GLU A 129 16.01 4.29 5.87
C GLU A 129 15.35 5.02 4.70
N THR A 130 15.61 6.31 4.54
CA THR A 130 14.92 7.21 3.58
C THR A 130 15.47 7.17 2.15
N GLU A 131 16.04 6.05 1.71
CA GLU A 131 16.51 5.86 0.33
C GLU A 131 15.43 5.25 -0.56
N GLU A 132 15.67 5.28 -1.87
CA GLU A 132 14.78 4.66 -2.85
C GLU A 132 15.08 3.16 -2.97
N TYR A 133 14.02 2.35 -2.91
CA TYR A 133 14.12 0.90 -3.06
C TYR A 133 13.23 0.39 -4.18
N THR A 134 13.73 -0.66 -4.84
CA THR A 134 12.89 -1.60 -5.59
C THR A 134 12.38 -2.69 -4.64
N PRO A 135 11.32 -3.44 -4.99
CA PRO A 135 10.85 -4.54 -4.16
C PRO A 135 11.94 -5.57 -3.82
N GLN A 136 12.81 -5.88 -4.78
CA GLN A 136 13.92 -6.80 -4.59
C GLN A 136 14.99 -6.25 -3.63
N THR A 137 15.46 -5.02 -3.86
CA THR A 137 16.51 -4.42 -3.02
C THR A 137 16.03 -4.17 -1.59
N PHE A 138 14.73 -3.87 -1.41
CA PHE A 138 14.10 -3.76 -0.10
C PHE A 138 14.10 -5.11 0.65
N SER A 139 13.69 -6.18 -0.03
CA SER A 139 13.73 -7.55 0.50
C SER A 139 15.14 -7.99 0.91
N GLU A 140 16.14 -7.72 0.06
CA GLU A 140 17.54 -8.04 0.32
C GLU A 140 18.09 -7.27 1.53
N LYS A 141 17.78 -5.97 1.65
CA LYS A 141 18.29 -5.13 2.75
C LYS A 141 17.68 -5.50 4.10
N TYR A 142 16.37 -5.74 4.14
CA TYR A 142 15.64 -5.98 5.39
C TYR A 142 15.43 -7.47 5.69
N GLY A 143 15.89 -8.37 4.82
CA GLY A 143 16.03 -9.79 5.11
C GLY A 143 14.72 -10.58 5.18
N PHE A 144 13.65 -10.09 4.54
CA PHE A 144 12.40 -10.84 4.39
C PHE A 144 12.35 -11.55 3.04
N THR A 145 11.61 -12.65 2.95
CA THR A 145 11.67 -13.57 1.79
C THR A 145 10.50 -13.45 0.83
N HIS A 146 9.44 -12.74 1.20
CA HIS A 146 8.24 -12.61 0.39
C HIS A 146 7.43 -11.38 0.76
N TYR A 147 6.62 -10.92 -0.20
CA TYR A 147 5.51 -10.02 0.07
C TYR A 147 4.23 -10.82 0.30
N THR A 148 3.42 -10.40 1.28
CA THR A 148 2.06 -10.91 1.45
C THR A 148 1.10 -9.97 0.75
N VAL A 149 0.21 -10.51 -0.07
CA VAL A 149 -0.70 -9.72 -0.89
C VAL A 149 -2.13 -10.20 -0.68
N TYR A 150 -3.02 -9.26 -0.37
CA TYR A 150 -4.46 -9.46 -0.49
C TYR A 150 -4.89 -8.94 -1.85
N LEU A 151 -5.26 -9.87 -2.73
CA LEU A 151 -5.65 -9.59 -4.10
C LEU A 151 -7.17 -9.66 -4.22
N VAL A 152 -7.77 -8.62 -4.76
CA VAL A 152 -9.21 -8.50 -4.99
C VAL A 152 -9.44 -8.43 -6.49
N LEU A 153 -10.21 -9.38 -7.01
CA LEU A 153 -10.59 -9.44 -8.42
C LEU A 153 -12.09 -9.17 -8.57
N LYS A 154 -12.44 -8.38 -9.58
CA LYS A 154 -13.84 -8.27 -10.02
C LYS A 154 -14.20 -9.51 -10.82
N ASP A 155 -15.35 -10.12 -10.54
CA ASP A 155 -15.89 -11.23 -11.32
C ASP A 155 -16.06 -10.86 -12.81
N GLY A 156 -15.88 -11.83 -13.69
CA GLY A 156 -15.85 -11.60 -15.13
C GLY A 156 -15.58 -12.86 -15.93
N THR A 157 -15.22 -12.69 -17.21
CA THR A 157 -15.07 -13.80 -18.18
C THR A 157 -13.66 -14.37 -18.28
N TYR A 158 -12.76 -14.01 -17.36
CA TYR A 158 -11.38 -14.52 -17.35
C TYR A 158 -11.33 -15.98 -16.85
N THR A 159 -10.25 -16.66 -17.19
CA THR A 159 -9.99 -18.05 -16.84
C THR A 159 -8.97 -18.18 -15.71
N ALA A 160 -8.81 -19.39 -15.15
CA ALA A 160 -7.71 -19.69 -14.23
C ALA A 160 -6.34 -19.44 -14.89
N HIS A 161 -6.21 -19.72 -16.19
CA HIS A 161 -5.02 -19.44 -16.99
C HIS A 161 -4.64 -17.96 -16.95
N ASP A 162 -5.61 -17.06 -17.16
CA ASP A 162 -5.39 -15.61 -17.18
C ASP A 162 -4.90 -15.09 -15.82
N VAL A 163 -5.47 -15.60 -14.73
CA VAL A 163 -5.05 -15.26 -13.36
C VAL A 163 -3.61 -15.72 -13.11
N LEU A 164 -3.29 -16.99 -13.42
CA LEU A 164 -1.94 -17.51 -13.21
C LEU A 164 -0.91 -16.80 -14.08
N ASN A 165 -1.24 -16.45 -15.31
CA ASN A 165 -0.35 -15.68 -16.19
C ASN A 165 -0.07 -14.29 -15.63
N ALA A 166 -1.09 -13.57 -15.16
CA ALA A 166 -0.92 -12.26 -14.53
C ALA A 166 0.00 -12.34 -13.29
N VAL A 167 -0.24 -13.33 -12.43
CA VAL A 167 0.57 -13.53 -11.21
C VAL A 167 2.02 -13.89 -11.54
N LYS A 168 2.26 -14.74 -12.54
CA LYS A 168 3.63 -15.09 -12.99
C LYS A 168 4.34 -13.87 -13.57
N PHE A 169 3.69 -13.14 -14.46
CA PHE A 169 4.25 -11.93 -15.07
C PHE A 169 4.62 -10.88 -14.02
N ALA A 170 3.76 -10.67 -13.02
CA ALA A 170 4.06 -9.78 -11.91
C ALA A 170 5.26 -10.28 -11.10
N ASN A 171 5.32 -11.57 -10.75
CA ASN A 171 6.44 -12.14 -9.99
C ASN A 171 7.78 -12.02 -10.72
N ASP A 172 7.80 -12.28 -12.03
CA ASP A 172 9.01 -12.14 -12.87
C ASP A 172 9.51 -10.68 -12.89
N THR A 173 8.60 -9.72 -12.81
CA THR A 173 8.94 -8.27 -12.76
C THR A 173 9.41 -7.85 -11.37
N ILE A 174 8.75 -8.33 -10.31
CA ILE A 174 9.02 -7.97 -8.91
C ILE A 174 10.31 -8.62 -8.40
N GLY A 175 10.62 -9.84 -8.84
CA GLY A 175 11.83 -10.57 -8.47
C GLY A 175 11.86 -11.11 -7.03
N VAL A 176 10.74 -11.02 -6.30
CA VAL A 176 10.58 -11.52 -4.92
C VAL A 176 9.33 -12.39 -4.85
N LYS A 177 9.38 -13.47 -4.08
CA LYS A 177 8.23 -14.35 -3.86
C LYS A 177 6.99 -13.56 -3.43
N LEU A 178 5.84 -13.91 -3.98
CA LEU A 178 4.54 -13.39 -3.56
C LEU A 178 3.74 -14.51 -2.89
N VAL A 179 3.14 -14.19 -1.75
CA VAL A 179 2.15 -15.04 -1.06
C VAL A 179 0.81 -14.33 -1.15
N ILE A 180 -0.06 -14.82 -2.03
CA ILE A 180 -1.29 -14.14 -2.42
C ILE A 180 -2.50 -14.85 -1.83
N ALA A 181 -3.30 -14.13 -1.05
CA ALA A 181 -4.67 -14.49 -0.73
C ALA A 181 -5.60 -13.72 -1.68
N GLY A 182 -6.21 -14.43 -2.60
CA GLY A 182 -7.07 -13.90 -3.66
C GLY A 182 -8.55 -14.06 -3.33
N TYR A 183 -9.32 -13.01 -3.65
CA TYR A 183 -10.76 -12.95 -3.42
C TYR A 183 -11.45 -12.41 -4.66
N VAL A 184 -12.53 -13.07 -5.08
CA VAL A 184 -13.34 -12.65 -6.22
C VAL A 184 -14.66 -12.11 -5.72
N PHE A 185 -15.12 -10.99 -6.29
CA PHE A 185 -16.37 -10.34 -5.93
C PHE A 185 -17.17 -9.96 -7.17
N GLU A 186 -18.50 -10.00 -7.06
CA GLU A 186 -19.36 -9.25 -7.97
C GLU A 186 -19.10 -7.74 -7.87
N ASP A 187 -19.61 -6.96 -8.83
CA ASP A 187 -19.32 -5.52 -8.99
C ASP A 187 -19.45 -4.71 -7.69
N ASP A 188 -20.58 -4.84 -6.98
CA ASP A 188 -20.85 -4.13 -5.72
C ASP A 188 -19.84 -4.48 -4.62
N GLY A 189 -19.48 -5.77 -4.50
CA GLY A 189 -18.51 -6.23 -3.51
C GLY A 189 -17.10 -5.77 -3.86
N TYR A 190 -16.74 -5.82 -5.14
CA TYR A 190 -15.46 -5.35 -5.65
C TYR A 190 -15.29 -3.85 -5.37
N SER A 191 -16.27 -3.01 -5.73
CA SER A 191 -16.20 -1.57 -5.49
C SER A 191 -16.09 -1.23 -3.99
N LYS A 192 -16.77 -1.98 -3.11
CA LYS A 192 -16.62 -1.81 -1.65
C LYS A 192 -15.20 -2.15 -1.20
N CYS A 193 -14.66 -3.29 -1.62
CA CYS A 193 -13.28 -3.69 -1.28
C CYS A 193 -12.24 -2.67 -1.77
N VAL A 194 -12.38 -2.18 -3.01
CA VAL A 194 -11.50 -1.14 -3.56
C VAL A 194 -11.57 0.13 -2.70
N SER A 195 -12.77 0.58 -2.33
CA SER A 195 -12.95 1.74 -1.48
C SER A 195 -12.34 1.56 -0.08
N GLU A 196 -12.40 0.35 0.50
CA GLU A 196 -11.76 0.05 1.78
C GLU A 196 -10.23 0.12 1.64
N ILE A 197 -9.66 -0.53 0.63
CA ILE A 197 -8.22 -0.50 0.33
C ILE A 197 -7.75 0.96 0.18
N GLN A 198 -8.47 1.79 -0.57
CA GLN A 198 -8.10 3.19 -0.81
C GLN A 198 -8.24 4.11 0.41
N SER A 199 -9.00 3.71 1.43
CA SER A 199 -9.29 4.56 2.59
C SER A 199 -8.62 4.12 3.89
N THR A 200 -8.08 2.90 3.93
CA THR A 200 -7.45 2.32 5.11
C THR A 200 -6.13 1.62 4.75
N PRO A 201 -5.00 2.01 5.36
CA PRO A 201 -3.71 1.36 5.11
C PRO A 201 -3.66 -0.06 5.70
N ASP A 202 -4.33 -0.26 6.84
CA ASP A 202 -4.37 -1.53 7.56
C ASP A 202 -5.61 -2.36 7.15
N ILE A 203 -5.52 -3.14 6.06
CA ILE A 203 -6.58 -4.06 5.62
C ILE A 203 -6.36 -5.45 6.24
N SER A 204 -7.43 -6.10 6.69
CA SER A 204 -7.39 -7.47 7.19
C SER A 204 -8.23 -8.44 6.35
N ILE A 205 -7.86 -9.72 6.37
CA ILE A 205 -8.65 -10.81 5.77
C ILE A 205 -10.10 -10.78 6.28
N THR A 206 -10.30 -10.58 7.59
CA THR A 206 -11.64 -10.52 8.17
C THR A 206 -12.50 -9.39 7.59
N MET A 207 -11.90 -8.23 7.28
CA MET A 207 -12.61 -7.13 6.63
C MET A 207 -13.01 -7.49 5.20
N ILE A 208 -12.11 -8.12 4.44
CA ILE A 208 -12.39 -8.54 3.06
C ILE A 208 -13.49 -9.61 3.03
N GLU A 209 -13.37 -10.63 3.89
CA GLU A 209 -14.34 -11.73 3.98
C GLU A 209 -15.72 -11.28 4.45
N ALA A 210 -15.80 -10.22 5.27
CA ALA A 210 -17.08 -9.64 5.69
C ALA A 210 -17.90 -9.07 4.52
N ILE A 211 -17.24 -8.73 3.40
CA ILE A 211 -17.90 -8.26 2.17
C ILE A 211 -18.45 -9.44 1.34
N SER A 212 -18.25 -10.68 1.79
CA SER A 212 -18.80 -11.92 1.21
C SER A 212 -18.31 -12.18 -0.22
N PRO A 213 -17.02 -12.54 -0.41
CA PRO A 213 -16.49 -12.93 -1.71
C PRO A 213 -17.23 -14.15 -2.27
N ILE A 214 -17.38 -14.21 -3.59
CA ILE A 214 -18.00 -15.36 -4.27
C ILE A 214 -17.06 -16.57 -4.33
N SER A 215 -15.75 -16.31 -4.33
CA SER A 215 -14.72 -17.34 -4.25
C SER A 215 -13.43 -16.77 -3.67
N SER A 216 -12.60 -17.64 -3.11
CA SER A 216 -11.24 -17.31 -2.66
C SER A 216 -10.23 -18.37 -3.07
N PHE A 217 -8.98 -17.96 -3.18
CA PHE A 217 -7.87 -18.85 -3.55
C PHE A 217 -6.56 -18.37 -2.93
N ASP A 218 -5.62 -19.29 -2.74
CA ASP A 218 -4.26 -18.97 -2.30
C ASP A 218 -3.28 -19.35 -3.41
N VAL A 219 -2.38 -18.43 -3.75
CA VAL A 219 -1.30 -18.66 -4.72
C VAL A 219 0.01 -18.16 -4.14
N ASN A 220 0.98 -19.05 -4.01
CA ASN A 220 2.37 -18.65 -3.84
C ASN A 220 3.02 -18.68 -5.22
N VAL A 221 3.76 -17.63 -5.56
CA VAL A 221 4.54 -17.58 -6.80
C VAL A 221 5.97 -17.17 -6.51
N GLU A 222 6.91 -17.92 -7.07
CA GLU A 222 8.34 -17.70 -6.93
C GLU A 222 9.05 -18.20 -8.19
N GLN A 223 9.87 -17.36 -8.81
CA GLN A 223 10.60 -17.71 -10.04
C GLN A 223 9.66 -18.20 -11.16
N GLY A 224 8.50 -17.54 -11.31
CA GLY A 224 7.50 -17.89 -12.32
C GLY A 224 6.73 -19.20 -12.05
N MET A 225 6.99 -19.87 -10.92
CA MET A 225 6.34 -21.12 -10.54
C MET A 225 5.22 -20.85 -9.52
N CYS A 226 3.99 -21.21 -9.89
CA CYS A 226 2.83 -21.12 -8.99
C CYS A 226 2.68 -22.39 -8.14
N SER A 227 2.23 -22.24 -6.90
CA SER A 227 1.97 -23.36 -5.98
C SER A 227 0.68 -24.14 -6.28
N ILE A 228 -0.17 -23.61 -7.15
CA ILE A 228 -1.45 -24.19 -7.56
C ILE A 228 -1.44 -24.39 -9.08
N THR A 229 -2.06 -25.48 -9.53
CA THR A 229 -2.27 -25.77 -10.94
C THR A 229 -3.45 -24.97 -11.52
N GLU A 230 -3.55 -24.93 -12.84
CA GLU A 230 -4.67 -24.29 -13.52
C GLU A 230 -6.01 -24.95 -13.15
N ASP A 231 -6.07 -26.29 -13.17
CA ASP A 231 -7.28 -27.06 -12.82
C ASP A 231 -7.75 -26.79 -11.38
N GLU A 232 -6.83 -26.81 -10.42
CA GLU A 232 -7.14 -26.52 -9.01
C GLU A 232 -7.65 -25.08 -8.81
N LEU A 233 -7.09 -24.11 -9.53
CA LEU A 233 -7.58 -22.73 -9.48
C LEU A 233 -8.95 -22.62 -10.18
N SER A 234 -9.15 -23.32 -11.28
CA SER A 234 -10.42 -23.36 -12.02
C SER A 234 -11.56 -23.85 -11.12
N GLU A 235 -11.32 -24.92 -10.35
CA GLU A 235 -12.27 -25.44 -9.37
C GLU A 235 -12.62 -24.40 -8.29
N LYS A 236 -11.60 -23.70 -7.75
CA LYS A 236 -11.81 -22.64 -6.75
C LYS A 236 -12.59 -21.45 -7.28
N LEU A 237 -12.37 -21.08 -8.55
CA LEU A 237 -13.09 -19.98 -9.20
C LEU A 237 -14.51 -20.37 -9.64
N GLY A 238 -14.88 -21.65 -9.55
CA GLY A 238 -16.18 -22.14 -10.03
C GLY A 238 -16.32 -22.06 -11.55
N ARG A 239 -15.20 -22.11 -12.29
CA ARG A 239 -15.16 -22.00 -13.75
C ARG A 239 -14.50 -23.27 -14.29
N SER A 240 -15.22 -24.08 -15.05
CA SER A 240 -14.71 -25.33 -15.67
C SER A 240 -14.78 -25.26 -17.19
#